data_AF-A0A382VQ99-F1
#
_entry.id   AF-A0A382VQ99-F1
#
_cell.length_a   1.000
_cell.length_b   1.000
_cell.length_c   1.000
_cell.angle_alpha   90.00
_cell.angle_beta   90.00
_cell.angle_gamma   90.00
#
_symmetry.space_group_name_H-M   'P 1'
#
loop_
_entity.id
_entity.type
_entity.pdbx_description
1 polymer ?
#
loop_
_entity_poly.entity_id
_entity_poly.type
_entity_poly.pdbx_seq_one_letter_code
_entity_poly.pdbx_strand_id
1 'polypeptide(L)' 'MYRVGVNKEVELELIAGVDEAGRGALAGPVISSAVILPEKYNLPGLNDSKLLSPKKREKLFDDIKNQAIAVGIGI' A
#
# COMPACT_ATOMS: atom_id res chain seq x y z
N MET A 1 36.45 17.88 23.72
CA MET A 1 35.15 18.58 23.59
C MET A 1 34.37 17.88 22.49
N TYR A 2 33.47 16.97 22.87
CA TYR A 2 32.72 16.15 21.91
C TYR A 2 31.63 17.00 21.25
N ARG A 3 31.66 17.09 19.92
CA ARG A 3 30.55 17.67 19.15
C ARG A 3 29.48 16.60 19.03
N VAL A 4 28.39 16.79 19.76
CA VAL A 4 27.16 15.97 19.63
C VAL A 4 26.62 16.21 18.23
N GLY A 5 26.51 15.13 17.44
CA GLY A 5 26.00 15.17 16.09
C GLY A 5 24.56 15.70 16.09
N VAL A 6 24.31 16.67 15.22
CA VAL A 6 22.98 17.22 14.95
C VAL A 6 22.06 16.06 14.56
N ASN A 7 20.98 15.89 15.33
CA ASN A 7 19.92 14.93 15.02
C ASN A 7 19.42 15.21 13.60
N LYS A 8 19.58 14.24 12.71
CA LYS A 8 19.01 14.28 11.37
C LYS A 8 17.50 14.20 11.54
N GLU A 9 16.80 15.32 11.34
CA GLU A 9 15.34 15.31 11.23
C GLU A 9 14.97 14.27 10.16
N VAL A 10 14.23 13.24 10.57
CA VAL A 10 13.74 12.23 9.64
C VAL A 10 12.50 12.84 9.01
N GLU A 11 12.67 13.50 7.86
CA GLU A 11 11.55 13.89 7.01
C GLU A 11 10.96 12.59 6.45
N LEU A 12 9.98 12.02 7.17
CA LEU A 12 9.28 10.81 6.75
C LEU A 12 8.34 11.19 5.62
N GLU A 13 8.82 11.09 4.39
CA GLU A 13 7.99 11.22 3.19
C GLU A 13 7.10 9.98 3.07
N LEU A 14 5.87 10.07 3.57
CA LEU A 14 4.87 9.01 3.44
C LEU A 14 4.23 9.07 2.06
N ILE A 15 4.49 8.04 1.24
CA ILE A 15 3.91 7.91 -0.10
C ILE A 15 2.68 7.00 -0.03
N ALA A 16 1.53 7.53 -0.46
CA ALA A 16 0.31 6.76 -0.61
C ALA A 16 0.11 6.35 -2.07
N GLY A 17 0.00 5.04 -2.31
CA GLY A 17 -0.53 4.49 -3.56
C GLY A 17 -2.05 4.45 -3.51
N VAL A 18 -2.72 4.85 -4.58
CA VAL A 18 -4.19 4.89 -4.68
C VAL A 18 -4.64 4.15 -5.93
N ASP A 19 -5.72 3.37 -5.81
CA ASP A 19 -6.36 2.67 -6.93
C ASP A 19 -7.85 2.42 -6.66
N GLU A 20 -8.63 2.24 -7.72
CA GLU A 20 -10.06 1.96 -7.66
C GLU A 20 -10.48 0.68 -8.39
N ALA A 21 -11.55 0.05 -7.90
CA ALA A 21 -12.19 -1.09 -8.55
C ALA A 21 -13.70 -0.86 -8.68
N GLY A 22 -14.27 -1.31 -9.80
CA GLY A 22 -15.73 -1.28 -10.03
C GLY A 22 -16.22 -0.20 -11.00
N ARG A 23 -15.36 0.71 -11.50
CA ARG A 23 -15.78 1.83 -12.39
C ARG A 23 -16.48 1.44 -13.69
N GLY A 24 -16.39 0.17 -14.10
CA GLY A 24 -17.00 -0.36 -15.32
C GLY A 24 -18.17 -1.33 -15.08
N ALA A 25 -18.57 -1.56 -13.82
CA ALA A 25 -19.67 -2.45 -13.51
C ALA A 25 -21.03 -1.77 -13.79
N LEU A 26 -22.02 -2.53 -14.25
CA LEU A 26 -23.39 -2.03 -14.46
C LEU A 26 -24.10 -1.69 -13.13
N ALA A 27 -23.72 -2.38 -12.05
CA ALA A 27 -24.27 -2.20 -10.72
C ALA A 27 -23.21 -2.51 -9.65
N GLY A 28 -23.40 -1.96 -8.46
CA GLY A 28 -22.45 -2.03 -7.34
C GLY A 28 -21.65 -0.73 -7.19
N PRO A 29 -21.07 -0.49 -5.99
CA PRO A 29 -20.28 0.72 -5.74
C PRO A 29 -18.93 0.65 -6.46
N VAL A 30 -18.33 1.81 -6.66
CA VAL A 30 -16.90 1.92 -6.96
C VAL A 30 -16.17 2.00 -5.63
N ILE A 31 -15.18 1.15 -5.43
CA ILE A 31 -14.37 1.13 -4.20
C ILE A 31 -12.99 1.68 -4.51
N SER A 32 -12.52 2.61 -3.69
CA SER A 32 -11.17 3.16 -3.78
C SER A 32 -10.35 2.79 -2.55
N SER A 33 -9.05 2.62 -2.71
CA SER A 33 -8.13 2.35 -1.61
C SER A 33 -6.92 3.26 -1.64
N ALA A 34 -6.38 3.59 -0.46
CA ALA A 34 -5.11 4.25 -0.29
C ALA A 34 -4.22 3.40 0.63
N VAL A 35 -3.01 3.08 0.20
CA VAL A 35 -2.06 2.25 0.97
C VAL A 35 -0.73 2.98 1.08
N ILE A 36 -0.24 3.11 2.31
CA ILE A 36 1.10 3.62 2.60
C ILE A 36 1.97 2.42 2.99
N LEU A 37 2.98 2.11 2.18
CA LEU A 37 3.98 1.09 2.49
C LEU A 37 5.20 1.73 3.18
N PRO A 38 5.92 1.01 4.04
CA PRO A 38 7.21 1.47 4.54
C PRO A 38 8.21 1.60 3.40
N GLU A 39 9.27 2.40 3.59
CA GLU A 39 10.34 2.58 2.59
C GLU A 39 10.95 1.24 2.13
N LYS A 40 10.97 0.25 3.02
CA LYS A 40 11.39 -1.12 2.74
C LYS A 40 10.25 -2.09 3.04
N TYR A 41 9.70 -2.71 2.00
CA TYR A 41 8.72 -3.79 2.09
C TYR A 41 9.17 -4.98 1.23
N ASN A 42 8.67 -6.17 1.55
CA ASN A 42 8.93 -7.38 0.78
C ASN A 42 7.60 -8.01 0.34
N LEU A 43 7.16 -7.66 -0.86
CA LEU A 43 5.91 -8.14 -1.47
C LEU A 43 6.22 -8.83 -2.81
N PRO A 44 6.81 -10.03 -2.80
CA PRO A 44 7.22 -10.70 -4.02
C PRO A 44 6.01 -11.03 -4.89
N GLY A 45 6.06 -10.62 -6.16
CA GLY A 45 4.96 -10.81 -7.10
C GLY A 45 3.83 -9.79 -6.96
N LEU A 46 4.02 -8.71 -6.18
CA LEU A 46 3.17 -7.53 -6.27
C LEU A 46 3.28 -6.95 -7.70
N ASN A 47 2.19 -7.06 -8.44
CA ASN A 47 2.05 -6.61 -9.83
C ASN A 47 0.57 -6.33 -10.10
N ASP A 48 0.21 -5.87 -11.30
CA ASP A 48 -1.17 -5.60 -11.69
C ASP A 48 -2.10 -6.79 -11.33
N SER A 49 -3.14 -6.48 -10.57
CA SER A 49 -4.05 -7.46 -9.97
C SER A 49 -4.75 -8.35 -11.01
N LYS A 50 -4.87 -7.88 -12.26
CA LYS A 50 -5.50 -8.59 -13.38
C LYS A 50 -4.65 -9.76 -13.88
N LEU A 51 -3.35 -9.77 -13.60
CA LEU A 51 -2.43 -10.85 -13.94
C LEU A 51 -2.31 -11.91 -12.83
N LEU A 52 -2.97 -11.69 -11.69
CA LEU A 52 -2.87 -12.55 -10.52
C LEU A 52 -4.08 -13.47 -10.37
N SER A 53 -3.81 -14.75 -10.06
CA SER A 53 -4.87 -15.68 -9.67
C SER A 53 -5.55 -15.23 -8.36
N PRO A 54 -6.83 -15.58 -8.13
CA PRO A 54 -7.55 -15.19 -6.91
C PRO A 54 -6.77 -15.53 -5.63
N LYS A 55 -6.23 -16.75 -5.55
CA LYS A 55 -5.41 -17.21 -4.42
C LYS A 55 -4.14 -16.37 -4.19
N LYS A 56 -3.50 -15.89 -5.27
CA LYS A 56 -2.33 -15.00 -5.16
C LYS A 56 -2.75 -13.61 -4.67
N ARG A 57 -3.91 -13.12 -5.10
CA ARG A 57 -4.45 -11.82 -4.65
C ARG A 57 -4.82 -11.84 -3.16
N GLU A 58 -5.49 -12.88 -2.69
CA GLU A 58 -5.80 -13.04 -1.26
C GLU A 58 -4.54 -13.06 -0.41
N LYS A 59 -3.53 -13.85 -0.82
CA LYS A 59 -2.24 -13.86 -0.12
C LYS A 59 -1.58 -12.48 -0.11
N LEU A 60 -1.52 -11.81 -1.26
CA LEU A 60 -0.93 -10.47 -1.35
C LEU A 60 -1.71 -9.44 -0.54
N PHE A 61 -3.04 -9.55 -0.45
CA PHE A 61 -3.85 -8.68 0.40
C PHE A 61 -3.43 -8.78 1.86
N ASP A 62 -3.28 -10.00 2.38
CA ASP A 62 -2.81 -10.23 3.75
C ASP A 62 -1.38 -9.71 3.94
N ASP A 63 -0.48 -10.02 3.00
CA ASP A 63 0.92 -9.58 3.04
C ASP A 63 1.03 -8.04 3.02
N ILE A 64 0.24 -7.35 2.19
CA ILE A 64 0.17 -5.88 2.12
C ILE A 64 -0.36 -5.33 3.44
N LYS A 65 -1.48 -5.86 3.94
CA LYS A 65 -2.11 -5.37 5.17
C LYS A 65 -1.20 -5.53 6.39
N ASN A 66 -0.42 -6.61 6.44
CA ASN A 66 0.53 -6.87 7.52
C ASN A 66 1.77 -5.96 7.48
N GLN A 67 2.17 -5.50 6.28
CA GLN A 67 3.37 -4.67 6.12
C GLN A 67 3.07 -3.17 5.99
N ALA A 68 1.85 -2.78 5.62
CA ALA A 68 1.47 -1.39 5.41
C ALA A 68 1.54 -0.58 6.71
N ILE A 69 1.97 0.68 6.60
CA ILE A 69 1.91 1.66 7.67
C ILE A 69 0.45 2.06 7.91
N ALA A 70 -0.30 2.27 6.83
CA ALA A 70 -1.71 2.65 6.89
C ALA A 70 -2.47 2.16 5.64
N VAL A 71 -3.75 1.87 5.84
CA VAL A 71 -4.69 1.50 4.78
C VAL A 71 -5.99 2.26 5.00
N GLY A 72 -6.50 2.89 3.95
CA GLY A 72 -7.82 3.52 3.90
C GLY A 72 -8.67 2.95 2.77
N ILE A 73 -9.97 2.83 3.01
CA ILE A 73 -10.96 2.36 2.02
C ILE A 73 -12.08 3.41 1.93
N GLY A 74 -12.43 3.80 0.71
CA GLY A 74 -13.56 4.67 0.39
C GLY A 74 -14.62 3.92 -0.42
N ILE A 75 -15.89 4.21 -0.13
CA ILE A 75 -17.08 3.67 -0.80
C ILE A 75 -17.88 4.85 -1.35
#